data_AF-A0A165YZQ1-F1
#
_entry.id   AF-A0A165YZQ1-F1
#
_cell.length_a   1.000
_cell.length_b   1.000
_cell.length_c   1.000
_cell.angle_alpha   90.00
_cell.angle_beta   90.00
_cell.angle_gamma   90.00
#
_symmetry.space_group_name_H-M   'P 1'
#
loop_
_entity.id
_entity.type
_entity.pdbx_description
1 polymer ?
#
loop_
_entity_poly.entity_id
_entity_poly.type
_entity_poly.pdbx_seq_one_letter_code
_entity_poly.pdbx_strand_id
1 'polypeptide(L)'
;MSRYDGHVRRAHPITLGLIILFSIIELGISAFLVSVFISSRLNFLLFTSIWTLLFAPIFLGLFFRAPGHVASSVGSHWLFLIITWIFWLAAAAALSDALDGVFVGGCSAFSAFSHCSTLRAAEAFAWIMFVLMTFALFAVTFLGVHHVRGGNGYRAPMYDGAATSKV
;
A
#
# COMPACT_ATOMS: atom_id res chain seq x y z
N MET A 1 16.29 3.79 23.95
CA MET A 1 15.08 3.65 23.12
C MET A 1 14.31 4.94 23.19
N SER A 2 14.24 5.64 22.06
CA SER A 2 13.37 6.81 21.92
C SER A 2 11.92 6.36 22.04
N ARG A 3 11.04 7.20 22.61
CA ARG A 3 9.60 6.88 22.79
C ARG A 3 8.92 6.54 21.45
N TYR A 4 9.49 6.99 20.34
CA TYR A 4 9.04 6.73 18.97
C TYR A 4 9.31 5.29 18.50
N ASP A 5 10.38 4.65 18.96
CA ASP A 5 10.80 3.32 18.49
C ASP A 5 9.74 2.25 18.79
N GLY A 6 9.10 2.35 19.96
CA GLY A 6 8.03 1.43 20.36
C GLY A 6 6.76 1.57 19.52
N HIS A 7 6.45 2.81 19.08
CA HIS A 7 5.30 3.08 18.22
C HIS A 7 5.56 2.60 16.80
N VAL A 8 6.72 2.91 16.22
CA VAL A 8 7.09 2.47 14.85
C VAL A 8 7.13 0.95 14.76
N ARG A 9 7.72 0.28 15.76
CA ARG A 9 7.84 -1.19 15.80
C ARG A 9 6.51 -1.92 15.86
N ARG A 10 5.42 -1.26 16.28
CA ARG A 10 4.06 -1.83 16.30
C ARG A 10 3.23 -1.32 15.14
N ALA A 11 3.16 -0.01 14.94
CA ALA A 11 2.28 0.61 13.95
C ALA A 11 2.68 0.25 12.52
N HIS A 12 3.98 0.21 12.21
CA HIS A 12 4.44 -0.08 10.86
C HIS A 12 4.07 -1.49 10.38
N PRO A 13 4.37 -2.58 11.11
CA PRO A 13 3.96 -3.91 10.69
C PRO A 13 2.44 -4.12 10.72
N ILE A 14 1.70 -3.47 11.63
CA ILE A 14 0.23 -3.51 11.62
C ILE A 14 -0.30 -2.89 10.32
N THR A 15 0.22 -1.73 9.93
CA THR A 15 -0.22 -1.03 8.71
C THR A 15 0.12 -1.85 7.46
N LEU A 16 1.34 -2.41 7.37
CA LEU A 16 1.71 -3.31 6.28
C LEU A 16 0.85 -4.59 6.27
N GLY A 17 0.50 -5.13 7.43
CA GLY A 17 -0.40 -6.27 7.55
C GLY A 17 -1.81 -5.98 7.02
N LEU A 18 -2.37 -4.80 7.33
CA LEU A 18 -3.65 -4.35 6.78
C LEU A 18 -3.58 -4.15 5.26
N ILE A 19 -2.50 -3.56 4.77
CA ILE A 19 -2.23 -3.42 3.32
C ILE A 19 -2.21 -4.79 2.64
N ILE A 20 -1.52 -5.77 3.22
CA ILE A 20 -1.47 -7.14 2.67
C ILE A 20 -2.87 -7.75 2.66
N LEU A 21 -3.61 -7.68 3.77
CA LEU A 21 -4.96 -8.24 3.88
C LEU A 21 -5.91 -7.66 2.83
N PHE A 22 -5.97 -6.34 2.72
CA PHE A 22 -6.84 -5.68 1.74
C PHE A 22 -6.37 -5.91 0.30
N SER A 23 -5.07 -6.05 0.05
CA SER A 23 -4.56 -6.44 -1.28
C SER A 23 -4.97 -7.85 -1.70
N ILE A 24 -5.12 -8.80 -0.76
CA ILE A 24 -5.63 -10.15 -1.05
C ILE A 24 -7.12 -10.08 -1.42
N ILE A 25 -7.89 -9.30 -0.67
CA ILE A 25 -9.31 -9.09 -0.98
C ILE A 25 -9.45 -8.49 -2.38
N GLU A 26 -8.67 -7.46 -2.70
CA GLU A 26 -8.73 -6.84 -4.03
C GLU A 26 -8.22 -7.73 -5.15
N LEU A 27 -7.19 -8.54 -4.91
CA LEU A 27 -6.74 -9.52 -5.88
C LEU A 27 -7.88 -10.47 -6.27
N GLY A 28 -8.67 -10.94 -5.29
CA GLY A 28 -9.80 -11.82 -5.53
C GLY A 28 -10.91 -11.14 -6.35
N ILE A 29 -11.30 -9.92 -5.97
CA ILE A 29 -12.36 -9.17 -6.65
C ILE A 29 -11.93 -8.79 -8.07
N SER A 30 -10.74 -8.22 -8.23
CA SER A 30 -10.21 -7.82 -9.55
C SER A 30 -9.96 -9.01 -10.47
N ALA A 31 -9.48 -10.16 -9.97
CA ALA A 31 -9.30 -11.36 -10.79
C ALA A 31 -10.64 -11.91 -11.31
N PHE A 32 -11.68 -11.91 -10.47
CA PHE A 32 -13.03 -12.26 -10.91
C PHE A 32 -13.56 -11.27 -11.95
N LEU A 33 -13.42 -9.97 -11.71
CA LEU A 33 -13.90 -8.96 -12.65
C LEU A 33 -13.17 -9.02 -14.01
N VAL A 34 -11.86 -9.28 -14.04
CA VAL A 34 -11.09 -9.46 -15.28
C VAL A 34 -11.53 -10.71 -16.07
N SER A 35 -12.01 -11.77 -15.40
CA SER A 35 -12.48 -12.97 -16.09
C SER A 35 -13.83 -12.76 -16.80
N VAL A 36 -14.62 -11.79 -16.34
CA VAL A 36 -15.94 -11.46 -16.90
C VAL A 36 -15.86 -10.24 -17.84
N PHE A 37 -14.96 -9.29 -17.58
CA PHE A 37 -14.86 -8.03 -18.30
C PHE A 37 -13.48 -7.83 -18.93
N ILE A 38 -13.46 -7.54 -20.22
CA ILE A 38 -12.23 -7.12 -20.93
C ILE A 38 -12.06 -5.61 -20.72
N SER A 39 -11.35 -5.22 -19.66
CA SER A 39 -11.07 -3.82 -19.33
C SER A 39 -9.62 -3.61 -18.91
N SER A 40 -8.93 -2.66 -19.55
CA SER A 40 -7.56 -2.28 -19.18
C SER A 40 -7.46 -1.73 -17.75
N ARG A 41 -8.52 -1.08 -17.27
CA ARG A 41 -8.60 -0.51 -15.91
C ARG A 41 -8.62 -1.60 -14.84
N LEU A 42 -9.39 -2.67 -15.06
CA LEU A 42 -9.45 -3.83 -14.16
C LEU A 42 -8.14 -4.63 -14.19
N ASN A 43 -7.50 -4.75 -15.36
CA ASN A 43 -6.17 -5.33 -15.48
C ASN A 43 -5.11 -4.53 -14.67
N PHE A 44 -5.20 -3.20 -14.67
CA PHE A 44 -4.31 -2.36 -13.88
C PHE A 44 -4.56 -2.50 -12.36
N LEU A 45 -5.82 -2.62 -11.94
CA LEU A 45 -6.17 -2.90 -10.54
C LEU A 45 -5.64 -4.27 -10.09
N LEU A 46 -5.77 -5.29 -10.95
CA LEU A 46 -5.21 -6.62 -10.71
C LEU A 46 -3.68 -6.59 -10.59
N PHE A 47 -3.01 -5.91 -11.52
CA PHE A 47 -1.56 -5.68 -11.45
C PHE A 47 -1.15 -5.00 -10.14
N THR A 48 -1.87 -3.95 -9.74
CA THR A 48 -1.58 -3.19 -8.51
C THR A 48 -1.74 -4.06 -7.26
N SER A 49 -2.73 -4.95 -7.26
CA SER A 49 -2.95 -5.92 -6.18
C SER A 49 -1.82 -6.94 -6.11
N ILE A 50 -1.41 -7.52 -7.26
CA ILE A 50 -0.28 -8.46 -7.34
C ILE A 50 1.03 -7.78 -6.91
N TRP A 51 1.31 -6.57 -7.40
CA TRP A 51 2.47 -5.77 -7.02
C TRP A 51 2.54 -5.59 -5.49
N THR A 52 1.42 -5.18 -4.89
CA THR A 52 1.35 -4.95 -3.45
C THR A 52 1.55 -6.26 -2.68
N LEU A 53 0.91 -7.36 -3.12
CA LEU A 53 1.00 -8.66 -2.46
C LEU A 53 2.40 -9.30 -2.59
N LEU A 54 3.12 -9.03 -3.67
CA LEU A 54 4.48 -9.52 -3.85
C LEU A 54 5.48 -8.76 -2.96
N PHE A 55 5.43 -7.42 -3.00
CA PHE A 55 6.46 -6.61 -2.36
C PHE A 55 6.18 -6.29 -0.89
N ALA A 56 4.92 -6.09 -0.47
CA ALA A 56 4.62 -5.74 0.91
C ALA A 56 5.07 -6.81 1.93
N PRO A 57 4.87 -8.13 1.70
CA PRO A 57 5.40 -9.16 2.59
C PRO A 57 6.93 -9.22 2.61
N ILE A 58 7.60 -8.94 1.47
CA ILE A 58 9.07 -8.87 1.41
C ILE A 58 9.57 -7.73 2.30
N PHE A 59 8.99 -6.54 2.17
CA PHE A 59 9.35 -5.39 3.01
C PHE A 59 9.04 -5.63 4.50
N LEU A 60 7.90 -6.25 4.80
CA LEU A 60 7.56 -6.66 6.17
C LEU A 60 8.57 -7.67 6.75
N GLY A 61 8.98 -8.66 5.95
CA GLY A 61 10.01 -9.63 6.33
C GLY A 61 11.37 -8.96 6.57
N LEU A 62 11.78 -8.06 5.67
CA LEU A 62 13.03 -7.30 5.80
C LEU A 62 13.04 -6.41 7.06
N PHE A 63 11.88 -5.83 7.41
CA PHE A 63 11.71 -5.03 8.62
C PHE A 63 12.01 -5.82 9.90
N PHE A 64 11.61 -7.10 9.96
CA PHE A 64 11.89 -7.96 11.11
C PHE A 64 13.26 -8.63 11.06
N ARG A 65 13.72 -9.05 9.87
CA ARG A 65 14.91 -9.90 9.72
C ARG A 65 16.22 -9.12 9.76
N ALA A 66 16.24 -7.88 9.29
CA ALA A 66 17.47 -7.13 9.05
C ALA A 66 17.36 -5.64 9.46
N PRO A 67 17.11 -5.34 10.75
CA PRO A 67 17.16 -3.96 11.25
C PRO A 67 18.57 -3.40 11.04
N GLY A 68 18.69 -2.32 10.24
CA GLY A 68 19.97 -1.68 9.91
C GLY A 68 20.52 -2.01 8.50
N HIS A 69 19.93 -2.95 7.77
CA HIS A 69 20.29 -3.16 6.36
C HIS A 69 19.72 -2.05 5.48
N VAL A 70 20.42 -1.65 4.42
CA VAL A 70 19.98 -0.57 3.50
C VAL A 70 18.60 -0.85 2.90
N ALA A 71 18.30 -2.13 2.63
CA ALA A 71 16.98 -2.55 2.14
C ALA A 71 15.85 -2.34 3.17
N SER A 72 16.17 -2.33 4.46
CA SER A 72 15.26 -2.07 5.58
C SER A 72 15.27 -0.58 6.02
N SER A 73 16.01 0.27 5.30
CA SER A 73 16.09 1.69 5.61
C SER A 73 14.75 2.40 5.42
N VAL A 74 14.63 3.55 6.09
CA VAL A 74 13.49 4.47 5.93
C VAL A 74 13.32 4.87 4.46
N GLY A 75 14.43 5.16 3.75
CA GLY A 75 14.39 5.53 2.33
C GLY A 75 13.88 4.41 1.41
N SER A 76 14.26 3.15 1.66
CA SER A 76 13.82 1.99 0.87
C SER A 76 12.30 1.78 0.97
N HIS A 77 11.77 1.80 2.20
CA HIS A 77 10.34 1.69 2.43
C HIS A 77 9.58 2.91 1.90
N TRP A 78 10.14 4.11 2.03
CA TRP A 78 9.53 5.32 1.47
C TRP A 78 9.37 5.21 -0.05
N LEU A 79 10.42 4.75 -0.76
CA LEU A 79 10.40 4.56 -2.21
C LEU A 79 9.36 3.51 -2.63
N PHE A 80 9.29 2.39 -1.91
CA PHE A 80 8.26 1.38 -2.15
C PHE A 80 6.84 1.93 -1.92
N LEU A 81 6.63 2.65 -0.81
CA LEU A 81 5.33 3.21 -0.46
C LEU A 81 4.88 4.28 -1.45
N ILE A 82 5.76 5.18 -1.92
CA ILE A 82 5.36 6.23 -2.88
C ILE A 82 4.98 5.64 -4.24
N ILE A 83 5.74 4.65 -4.75
CA ILE A 83 5.41 3.98 -6.02
C ILE A 83 4.05 3.28 -5.90
N THR A 84 3.87 2.53 -4.81
CA THR A 84 2.64 1.78 -4.57
C THR A 84 1.46 2.73 -4.34
N TRP A 85 1.67 3.86 -3.68
CA TRP A 85 0.67 4.92 -3.50
C TRP A 85 0.21 5.51 -4.84
N ILE A 86 1.13 5.77 -5.77
CA ILE A 86 0.79 6.24 -7.13
C ILE A 86 -0.05 5.20 -7.86
N PHE A 87 0.31 3.92 -7.77
CA PHE A 87 -0.47 2.85 -8.41
C PHE A 87 -1.89 2.75 -7.85
N TRP A 88 -2.07 2.77 -6.53
CA TRP A 88 -3.40 2.75 -5.91
C TRP A 88 -4.23 3.98 -6.24
N LEU A 89 -3.63 5.17 -6.26
CA LEU A 89 -4.32 6.39 -6.69
C LEU A 89 -4.81 6.29 -8.14
N ALA A 90 -3.92 5.89 -9.04
CA ALA A 90 -4.25 5.73 -10.45
C ALA A 90 -5.34 4.66 -10.66
N ALA A 91 -5.27 3.54 -9.93
CA ALA A 91 -6.24 2.45 -10.04
C ALA A 91 -7.62 2.87 -9.52
N ALA A 92 -7.68 3.52 -8.36
CA ALA A 92 -8.92 4.03 -7.78
C ALA A 92 -9.56 5.10 -8.68
N ALA A 93 -8.77 6.08 -9.14
CA ALA A 93 -9.27 7.13 -10.01
C ALA A 93 -9.76 6.60 -11.36
N ALA A 94 -9.03 5.67 -11.99
CA ALA A 94 -9.42 5.08 -13.26
C ALA A 94 -10.71 4.24 -13.15
N LEU A 95 -10.93 3.57 -12.01
CA LEU A 95 -12.15 2.81 -11.78
C LEU A 95 -13.34 3.72 -11.46
N SER A 96 -13.13 4.78 -10.67
CA SER A 96 -14.16 5.80 -10.42
C SER A 96 -14.59 6.54 -11.69
N ASP A 97 -13.65 6.86 -12.59
CA ASP A 97 -13.95 7.44 -13.91
C ASP A 97 -14.84 6.52 -14.76
N ALA A 98 -14.57 5.21 -14.72
CA ALA A 98 -15.35 4.22 -15.47
C ALA A 98 -16.75 3.95 -14.90
N LEU A 99 -17.02 4.34 -13.65
CA LEU A 99 -18.28 4.09 -12.94
C LEU A 99 -19.17 5.35 -12.82
N ASP A 100 -18.95 6.35 -13.68
CA ASP A 100 -19.63 7.66 -13.70
C ASP A 100 -19.35 8.54 -12.46
N GLY A 101 -18.23 8.32 -11.78
CA GLY A 101 -17.77 9.11 -10.64
C GLY A 101 -18.14 8.52 -9.27
N VAL A 102 -17.50 9.08 -8.24
CA VAL A 102 -17.46 8.53 -6.87
C VAL A 102 -18.84 8.56 -6.18
N PHE A 103 -19.82 9.35 -6.66
CA PHE A 103 -21.06 9.63 -5.90
C PHE A 103 -22.36 9.88 -6.70
N VAL A 104 -22.40 9.66 -8.02
CA VAL A 104 -23.62 9.93 -8.82
C VAL A 104 -24.03 8.64 -9.53
N GLY A 105 -25.27 8.18 -9.33
CA GLY A 105 -25.72 6.89 -9.87
C GLY A 105 -25.62 6.86 -11.40
N GLY A 106 -25.10 5.82 -12.06
CA GLY A 106 -24.53 4.55 -11.64
C GLY A 106 -24.51 3.63 -12.87
N CYS A 107 -23.51 2.73 -12.99
CA CYS A 107 -23.46 1.58 -13.91
C CYS A 107 -24.11 1.75 -15.32
N SER A 108 -24.02 2.94 -15.94
CA SER A 108 -24.77 3.28 -17.16
C SER A 108 -24.10 2.76 -18.44
N ALA A 109 -22.78 2.56 -18.42
CA ALA A 109 -22.04 1.85 -19.46
C ALA A 109 -22.26 0.32 -19.46
N PHE A 110 -22.80 -0.22 -18.35
CA PHE A 110 -23.05 -1.66 -18.14
C PHE A 110 -24.51 -1.90 -17.74
N SER A 111 -25.44 -1.15 -18.33
CA SER A 111 -26.89 -1.10 -18.05
C SER A 111 -27.65 -2.44 -18.20
N ALA A 112 -26.93 -3.56 -18.38
CA ALA A 112 -27.47 -4.90 -18.49
C ALA A 112 -26.95 -5.93 -17.45
N PHE A 113 -26.00 -5.61 -16.54
CA PHE A 113 -25.21 -6.68 -15.87
C PHE A 113 -25.30 -6.82 -14.33
N SER A 114 -25.42 -8.09 -13.90
CA SER A 114 -25.53 -8.67 -12.55
C SER A 114 -24.39 -8.41 -11.55
N HIS A 115 -23.40 -7.56 -11.87
CA HIS A 115 -22.15 -7.43 -11.09
C HIS A 115 -21.78 -5.99 -10.69
N CYS A 116 -22.73 -5.05 -10.77
CA CYS A 116 -22.52 -3.65 -10.36
C CYS A 116 -22.10 -3.52 -8.89
N SER A 117 -22.63 -4.37 -7.99
CA SER A 117 -22.23 -4.41 -6.58
C SER A 117 -20.77 -4.80 -6.39
N THR A 118 -20.27 -5.76 -7.17
CA THR A 118 -18.87 -6.20 -7.14
C THR A 118 -17.91 -5.12 -7.65
N LEU A 119 -18.28 -4.40 -8.71
CA LEU A 119 -17.51 -3.26 -9.22
C LEU A 119 -17.42 -2.12 -8.20
N ARG A 120 -18.55 -1.79 -7.55
CA ARG A 120 -18.56 -0.78 -6.47
C ARG A 120 -17.76 -1.21 -5.25
N ALA A 121 -17.76 -2.51 -4.93
CA ALA A 121 -16.89 -3.03 -3.87
C ALA A 121 -15.41 -2.86 -4.23
N ALA A 122 -14.99 -3.19 -5.46
CA ALA A 122 -13.63 -2.95 -5.94
C ALA A 122 -13.25 -1.45 -5.91
N GLU A 123 -14.16 -0.56 -6.29
CA GLU A 123 -13.91 0.88 -6.18
C GLU A 123 -13.66 1.29 -4.72
N ALA A 124 -14.51 0.83 -3.80
CA ALA A 124 -14.39 1.17 -2.38
C ALA A 124 -13.09 0.63 -1.76
N PHE A 125 -12.73 -0.62 -2.03
CA PHE A 125 -11.49 -1.21 -1.51
C PHE A 125 -10.24 -0.55 -2.10
N ALA A 126 -10.25 -0.18 -3.38
CA ALA A 126 -9.16 0.60 -3.98
C ALA A 126 -8.96 1.96 -3.28
N TRP A 127 -10.03 2.69 -2.97
CA TRP A 127 -9.94 3.94 -2.20
C TRP A 127 -9.49 3.72 -0.75
N ILE A 128 -9.95 2.66 -0.08
CA ILE A 128 -9.48 2.29 1.27
C ILE A 128 -7.98 2.02 1.25
N MET A 129 -7.48 1.27 0.26
CA MET A 129 -6.05 1.01 0.08
C MET A 129 -5.25 2.28 -0.16
N PHE A 130 -5.75 3.19 -1.00
CA PHE A 130 -5.13 4.49 -1.20
C PHE A 130 -5.02 5.31 0.09
N VAL A 131 -6.08 5.35 0.91
CA VAL A 131 -6.08 6.05 2.20
C VAL A 131 -5.07 5.41 3.16
N LEU A 132 -5.03 4.08 3.27
CA LEU A 132 -4.04 3.38 4.09
C LEU A 132 -2.60 3.65 3.64
N MET A 133 -2.34 3.62 2.33
CA MET A 133 -1.04 3.97 1.76
C MET A 133 -0.64 5.41 2.08
N THR A 134 -1.61 6.34 2.07
CA THR A 134 -1.37 7.75 2.42
C THR A 134 -0.92 7.89 3.88
N PHE A 135 -1.60 7.22 4.81
CA PHE A 135 -1.19 7.21 6.22
C PHE A 135 0.20 6.57 6.41
N ALA A 136 0.47 5.44 5.75
CA ALA A 136 1.77 4.77 5.81
C ALA A 136 2.90 5.66 5.28
N LEU A 137 2.69 6.29 4.12
CA LEU A 137 3.64 7.20 3.49
C LEU A 137 3.89 8.44 4.36
N PHE A 138 2.85 9.04 4.94
CA PHE A 138 2.98 10.18 5.83
C PHE A 138 3.82 9.83 7.07
N ALA A 139 3.54 8.70 7.71
CA ALA A 139 4.29 8.24 8.88
C ALA A 139 5.78 8.00 8.57
N VAL A 140 6.09 7.34 7.45
CA VAL A 140 7.48 7.09 7.04
C VAL A 140 8.18 8.39 6.62
N THR A 141 7.47 9.33 5.99
CA THR A 141 8.03 10.65 5.63
C THR A 141 8.37 11.45 6.89
N PHE A 142 7.49 11.47 7.89
CA PHE A 142 7.76 12.14 9.16
C PHE A 142 9.00 11.55 9.86
N LEU A 143 9.11 10.22 9.88
CA LEU A 143 10.28 9.52 10.42
C LEU A 143 11.55 9.88 9.64
N GLY A 144 11.48 9.90 8.30
CA GLY A 144 12.60 10.30 7.44
C GLY A 144 13.09 11.72 7.71
N VAL A 145 12.17 12.69 7.81
CA VAL A 145 12.50 14.08 8.14
C VAL A 145 13.16 14.19 9.52
N HIS A 146 12.69 13.42 10.50
CA HIS A 146 13.29 13.36 11.83
C HIS A 146 14.73 12.83 11.78
N HIS A 147 15.00 11.74 11.04
CA HIS A 147 16.37 11.21 10.91
C HIS A 147 17.31 12.14 10.13
N VAL A 148 16.83 12.83 9.10
CA VAL A 148 17.62 13.81 8.35
C VAL A 148 17.98 15.00 9.24
N ARG A 149 17.02 15.52 10.02
CA ARG A 149 17.27 16.62 10.98
C ARG A 149 18.22 16.21 12.11
N GLY A 150 18.21 14.93 12.50
CA GLY A 150 19.13 14.38 13.48
C GLY A 150 20.52 14.01 12.95
N GLY A 151 20.82 14.26 11.67
CA GLY A 151 22.13 13.98 11.06
C GLY A 151 22.36 12.53 10.63
N ASN A 152 21.37 11.65 10.77
CA ASN A 152 21.48 10.21 10.46
C ASN A 152 21.15 9.87 8.98
N GLY A 153 20.50 10.79 8.26
CA GLY A 153 20.14 10.64 6.85
C GLY A 153 19.07 9.56 6.57
N TYR A 154 18.73 9.33 5.28
CA TYR A 154 17.67 8.39 4.86
C TYR A 154 18.04 6.90 4.95
N ARG A 155 19.32 6.61 5.16
CA ARG A 155 19.84 5.24 5.37
C ARG A 155 19.63 4.76 6.80
N ALA A 156 19.13 5.62 7.69
CA ALA A 156 18.84 5.26 9.05
C ALA A 156 17.85 4.08 9.13
N PRO A 157 18.03 3.18 10.13
CA PRO A 157 17.05 2.14 10.41
C PRO A 157 15.73 2.75 10.89
N MET A 158 14.62 2.07 10.63
CA MET A 158 13.30 2.51 11.10
C MET A 158 13.13 2.44 12.62
N TYR A 159 13.82 1.49 13.26
CA TYR A 159 13.90 1.38 14.70
C TYR A 159 15.27 0.80 15.07
N ASP A 160 15.79 1.22 16.22
CA ASP A 160 16.98 0.62 16.79
C ASP A 160 16.60 -0.76 17.36
N GLY A 161 16.78 -1.79 16.54
CA GLY A 161 16.86 -3.16 17.03
C GLY A 161 18.04 -3.26 17.98
N ALA A 162 17.83 -3.81 19.18
CA ALA A 162 18.85 -3.90 20.22
C ALA A 162 20.21 -4.36 19.65
N ALA A 163 21.27 -3.69 20.11
CA ALA A 163 22.66 -3.80 19.67
C ALA A 163 23.04 -5.16 19.06
N THR A 164 23.23 -5.20 17.75
CA THR A 164 24.17 -6.17 17.19
C THR A 164 25.55 -5.73 17.66
N SER A 165 26.11 -6.49 18.62
CA SER A 165 27.48 -6.36 19.04
C SER A 165 28.37 -6.24 17.81
N LYS A 166 29.15 -5.16 17.75
CA LYS A 166 30.36 -5.17 16.92
C LYS A 166 31.19 -6.36 17.41
N VAL A 167 31.31 -7.38 16.59
CA VAL A 167 32.39 -8.37 16.64
C VAL A 167 33.21 -8.13 15.39
#